data_AF-A0AAW1DCH9-F1
#
_entry.id   AF-A0AAW1DCH9-F1
#
_cell.length_a   1.000
_cell.length_b   1.000
_cell.length_c   1.000
_cell.angle_alpha   90.00
_cell.angle_beta   90.00
_cell.angle_gamma   90.00
#
_symmetry.space_group_name_H-M   'P 1'
#
loop_
_entity.id
_entity.type
_entity.pdbx_description
1 polymer ?
#
loop_
_entity_poly.entity_id
_entity_poly.type
_entity_poly.pdbx_seq_one_letter_code
_entity_poly.pdbx_strand_id
1 'polypeptide(L)'
;MYQEMEVQRVLRAYENTVTVDIHCCQEGDWNNLKPSAKDSFSKISTVRLNPNDKMSSVKAIHDFLDYLSPYIVSASLEELLESSDVVGNIRFSHPTLYVFPGGQGDAALFGINGFNMLVDGGFSRKACFWDFTRHLDRLDAVLMTRVNNGNIQGLASLLHRKKMEHVYPQIGHFFCNMQVSEF
;
A
#
# COMPACT_ATOMS: atom_id res chain seq x y z
N MET A 1 -1.85 3.97 23.99
CA MET A 1 -1.78 5.38 23.57
C MET A 1 -2.82 6.27 24.27
N TYR A 2 -4.12 6.32 23.91
CA TYR A 2 -5.07 7.27 24.55
C TYR A 2 -5.43 6.98 26.02
N GLN A 3 -5.29 5.73 26.47
CA GLN A 3 -5.48 5.38 27.89
C GLN A 3 -4.24 5.66 28.74
N GLU A 4 -3.12 6.08 28.12
CA GLU A 4 -1.93 6.39 28.87
C GLU A 4 -2.16 7.64 29.71
N MET A 5 -1.73 7.57 30.96
CA MET A 5 -2.00 8.58 31.98
C MET A 5 -1.49 9.97 31.57
N GLU A 6 -0.36 10.03 30.86
CA GLU A 6 0.21 11.29 30.35
C GLU A 6 -0.68 11.92 29.27
N VAL A 7 -1.17 11.12 28.32
CA VAL A 7 -2.08 11.58 27.26
C VAL A 7 -3.38 12.09 27.86
N GLN A 8 -3.95 11.35 28.82
CA GLN A 8 -5.16 11.77 29.55
C GLN A 8 -4.96 13.08 30.31
N ARG A 9 -3.80 13.27 30.93
CA ARG A 9 -3.47 14.49 31.67
C ARG A 9 -3.43 15.71 30.74
N VAL A 10 -2.82 15.58 29.57
CA VAL A 10 -2.76 16.66 28.56
C VAL A 10 -4.15 16.97 28.02
N LEU A 11 -4.93 15.96 27.63
CA LEU A 11 -6.28 16.14 27.08
C LEU A 11 -7.23 16.83 28.07
N ARG A 12 -7.11 16.52 29.37
CA ARG A 12 -7.90 17.18 30.42
C ARG A 12 -7.42 18.60 30.74
N ALA A 13 -6.12 18.86 30.69
CA ALA A 13 -5.57 20.19 30.95
C ALA A 13 -5.90 21.18 29.82
N TYR A 14 -6.15 20.68 28.61
CA TYR A 14 -6.40 21.44 27.40
C TYR A 14 -7.69 20.98 26.71
N GLU A 15 -8.75 20.82 27.52
CA GLU A 15 -10.04 20.34 27.05
C GLU A 15 -10.57 21.25 25.92
N ASN A 16 -11.06 20.63 24.84
CA ASN A 16 -11.57 21.28 23.62
C ASN A 16 -10.56 22.10 22.79
N THR A 17 -9.28 22.17 23.15
CA THR A 17 -8.25 22.83 22.31
C THR A 17 -7.41 21.84 21.52
N VAL A 18 -7.41 20.57 21.91
CA VAL A 18 -6.72 19.50 21.20
C VAL A 18 -7.52 19.09 19.96
N THR A 19 -6.85 19.15 18.80
CA THR A 19 -7.39 18.66 17.52
C THR A 19 -6.59 17.46 17.05
N VAL A 20 -7.28 16.44 16.57
CA VAL A 20 -6.71 15.20 16.04
C VAL A 20 -7.12 15.07 14.59
N ASP A 21 -6.15 15.12 13.69
CA ASP A 21 -6.36 14.94 12.26
C ASP A 21 -6.05 13.49 11.89
N ILE A 22 -7.03 12.79 11.31
CA ILE A 22 -6.92 11.39 10.88
C ILE A 22 -6.96 11.38 9.36
N HIS A 23 -5.88 10.90 8.73
CA HIS A 23 -5.81 10.70 7.29
C HIS A 23 -6.04 9.23 6.96
N CYS A 24 -7.00 8.95 6.09
CA CYS A 24 -7.40 7.60 5.67
C CYS A 24 -7.81 7.59 4.19
N CYS A 25 -7.85 6.40 3.58
CA CYS A 25 -8.34 6.25 2.22
C CYS A 25 -9.79 6.75 2.13
N GLN A 26 -10.12 7.59 1.15
CA GLN A 26 -11.47 8.12 0.95
C GLN A 26 -12.39 7.12 0.24
N GLU A 27 -12.46 5.89 0.77
CA GLU A 27 -13.20 4.77 0.18
C GLU A 27 -14.03 4.03 1.23
N GLY A 28 -15.18 3.51 0.83
CA GLY A 28 -16.06 2.71 1.69
C GLY A 28 -16.51 3.45 2.95
N ASP A 29 -16.54 2.74 4.08
CA ASP A 29 -16.99 3.28 5.37
C ASP A 29 -16.08 4.35 5.95
N TRP A 30 -14.85 4.50 5.44
CA TRP A 30 -13.95 5.57 5.85
C TRP A 30 -14.49 6.96 5.49
N ASN A 31 -15.27 7.07 4.41
CA ASN A 31 -15.99 8.30 4.05
C ASN A 31 -17.19 8.57 4.96
N ASN A 32 -17.72 7.54 5.61
CA ASN A 32 -18.92 7.61 6.44
C ASN A 32 -18.59 7.70 7.94
N LEU A 33 -17.31 7.60 8.32
CA LEU A 33 -16.85 7.92 9.66
C LEU A 33 -17.21 9.37 9.95
N LYS A 34 -18.28 9.57 10.72
CA LYS A 34 -18.58 10.85 11.36
C LYS A 34 -18.21 10.68 12.82
N PRO A 35 -17.29 11.49 13.37
CA PRO A 35 -17.01 11.48 14.80
C PRO A 35 -18.34 11.63 15.54
N SER A 36 -18.79 10.55 16.19
CA SER A 36 -20.08 10.54 16.88
C SER A 36 -19.88 11.17 18.25
N ALA A 37 -20.87 11.92 18.74
CA ALA A 37 -20.86 12.42 20.12
C ALA A 37 -20.81 11.29 21.17
N LYS A 38 -21.09 10.04 20.75
CA LYS A 38 -20.96 8.84 21.59
C LYS A 38 -19.52 8.32 21.69
N ASP A 39 -18.64 8.66 20.75
CA ASP A 39 -17.26 8.20 20.77
C ASP A 39 -16.51 8.91 21.90
N SER A 40 -15.84 8.13 22.76
CA SER A 40 -15.06 8.66 23.89
C SER A 40 -14.00 9.68 23.46
N PHE A 41 -13.53 9.62 22.20
CA PHE A 41 -12.52 10.49 21.63
C PHE A 41 -13.04 11.88 21.27
N SER A 42 -14.24 11.94 20.69
CA SER A 42 -14.92 13.19 20.30
C SER A 42 -15.37 14.03 21.51
N LYS A 43 -15.38 13.44 22.71
CA LYS A 43 -15.72 14.13 23.97
C LYS A 43 -14.59 14.99 24.53
N ILE A 44 -13.35 14.65 24.22
CA ILE A 44 -12.15 15.26 24.84
C ILE A 44 -11.22 15.93 23.82
N SER A 45 -11.54 15.83 22.52
CA SER A 45 -10.77 16.43 21.43
C SER A 45 -11.63 16.64 20.19
N THR A 46 -11.27 17.61 19.35
CA THR A 46 -11.89 17.80 18.03
C THR A 46 -11.24 16.83 17.04
N VAL A 47 -11.99 15.88 16.50
CA VAL A 47 -11.49 14.91 15.52
C VAL A 47 -11.89 15.34 14.11
N ARG A 48 -10.92 15.42 13.19
CA ARG A 48 -11.16 15.74 11.77
C ARG A 48 -10.63 14.62 10.90
N LEU A 49 -11.45 14.19 9.94
CA LEU A 49 -11.09 13.15 8.99
C LEU A 49 -10.72 13.79 7.65
N ASN A 50 -9.57 13.39 7.12
CA ASN A 50 -9.01 13.89 5.86
C ASN A 50 -9.16 15.41 5.70
N PRO A 51 -8.73 16.24 6.67
CA PRO A 51 -8.80 17.67 6.51
C PRO A 51 -7.98 18.11 5.29
N ASN A 52 -8.45 19.15 4.60
CA ASN A 52 -7.71 19.71 3.47
C ASN A 52 -6.31 20.13 3.91
N ASP A 53 -5.35 19.92 3.01
CA ASP A 53 -3.98 20.38 3.20
C ASP A 53 -3.97 21.88 3.48
N LYS A 54 -3.34 22.27 4.59
CA LYS A 54 -3.15 23.68 4.92
C LYS A 54 -1.91 24.17 4.20
N MET A 55 -2.12 24.78 3.04
CA MET A 55 -1.03 25.46 2.35
C MET A 55 -0.64 26.72 3.13
N SER A 56 0.64 26.85 3.45
CA SER A 56 1.16 28.04 4.12
C SER A 56 1.03 29.24 3.19
N SER A 57 0.57 30.40 3.69
CA SER A 57 0.53 31.65 2.91
C SER A 57 1.91 32.30 2.73
N VAL A 58 2.98 31.68 3.24
CA VAL A 58 4.34 32.22 3.21
C VAL A 58 4.96 32.00 1.83
N LYS A 59 5.21 33.10 1.11
CA LYS A 59 5.82 33.09 -0.24
C LYS A 59 7.09 32.24 -0.34
N ALA A 60 7.97 32.30 0.66
CA ALA A 60 9.22 31.54 0.65
C ALA A 60 9.02 30.01 0.59
N ILE A 61 7.94 29.49 1.20
CA ILE A 61 7.60 28.06 1.13
C ILE A 61 7.12 27.72 -0.29
N HIS A 62 6.30 28.57 -0.90
CA HIS A 62 5.88 28.38 -2.29
C HIS A 62 7.06 28.41 -3.26
N ASP A 63 7.93 29.42 -3.16
CA ASP A 63 9.13 29.53 -4.02
C ASP A 63 10.02 28.28 -3.90
N PHE A 64 10.13 27.72 -2.68
CA PHE A 64 10.87 26.48 -2.44
C PHE A 64 10.19 25.25 -3.02
N LEU A 65 8.85 25.12 -2.89
CA LEU A 65 8.09 24.04 -3.50
C LEU A 65 8.14 24.10 -5.03
N ASP A 66 8.00 25.30 -5.61
CA ASP A 66 8.10 25.53 -7.06
C ASP A 66 9.50 25.19 -7.58
N TYR A 67 10.54 25.53 -6.81
CA TYR A 67 11.91 25.12 -7.11
C TYR A 67 12.07 23.59 -7.09
N LEU A 68 11.49 22.89 -6.11
CA LEU A 68 11.61 21.43 -5.97
C LEU A 68 10.73 20.63 -6.93
N SER A 69 9.57 21.16 -7.30
CA SER A 69 8.55 20.47 -8.10
C SER A 69 9.09 19.79 -9.37
N PRO A 70 9.96 20.41 -10.19
CA PRO A 70 10.51 19.73 -11.37
C PRO A 70 11.53 18.63 -11.06
N TYR A 71 12.09 18.58 -9.84
CA TYR A 71 13.10 17.59 -9.44
C TYR A 71 12.51 16.42 -8.65
N ILE A 72 11.41 16.64 -7.94
CA ILE A 72 10.72 15.61 -7.15
C ILE A 72 9.52 15.10 -7.94
N VAL A 73 9.81 14.31 -8.97
CA VAL A 73 8.77 13.65 -9.76
C VAL A 73 8.61 12.22 -9.26
N SER A 74 7.37 11.82 -8.99
CA SER A 74 7.07 10.42 -8.64
C SER A 74 7.27 9.54 -9.85
N ALA A 75 8.10 8.50 -9.73
CA ALA A 75 8.31 7.53 -10.80
C ALA A 75 6.98 6.89 -11.25
N SER A 76 6.80 6.71 -12.55
CA SER A 76 5.59 6.08 -13.08
C SER A 76 5.56 4.57 -12.76
N LEU A 77 4.40 3.91 -12.91
CA LEU A 77 4.36 2.45 -12.71
C LEU A 77 5.11 1.71 -13.83
N GLU A 78 5.16 2.28 -15.03
CA GLU A 78 5.93 1.76 -16.16
C GLU A 78 7.42 1.79 -15.87
N GLU A 79 7.92 2.88 -15.27
CA GLU A 79 9.32 3.00 -14.86
C GLU A 79 9.66 2.06 -13.70
N LEU A 80 8.76 1.94 -12.72
CA LEU A 80 8.98 1.07 -11.56
C LEU A 80 8.84 -0.41 -11.91
N LEU A 81 7.90 -0.74 -12.80
CA LEU A 81 7.52 -2.09 -13.22
C LEU A 81 7.70 -2.24 -14.73
N GLU A 82 8.94 -2.09 -15.17
CA GLU A 82 9.33 -2.22 -16.57
C GLU A 82 9.04 -3.64 -17.06
N SER A 83 8.35 -3.77 -18.19
CA SER A 83 8.09 -5.07 -18.84
C SER A 83 9.39 -5.70 -19.33
N SER A 84 9.34 -6.96 -19.74
CA SER A 84 10.47 -7.61 -20.40
C SER A 84 10.08 -8.10 -21.79
N ASP A 85 10.99 -7.91 -22.74
CA ASP A 85 10.91 -8.52 -24.08
C ASP A 85 11.20 -10.03 -24.05
N VAL A 86 11.72 -10.53 -22.93
CA VAL A 86 12.13 -11.92 -22.75
C VAL A 86 11.24 -12.58 -21.69
N VAL A 87 10.27 -13.36 -22.17
CA VAL A 87 9.21 -13.98 -21.36
C VAL A 87 9.23 -15.50 -21.54
N GLY A 88 9.02 -16.24 -20.44
CA GLY A 88 8.93 -17.70 -20.45
C GLY A 88 10.27 -18.43 -20.48
N ASN A 89 11.37 -17.70 -20.31
CA ASN A 89 12.73 -18.25 -20.21
C ASN A 89 13.01 -18.90 -18.85
N ILE A 90 12.28 -18.51 -17.81
CA ILE A 90 12.40 -19.11 -16.49
C ILE A 90 11.35 -20.21 -16.36
N ARG A 91 11.82 -21.45 -16.12
CA ARG A 91 10.97 -22.62 -15.85
C ARG A 91 11.56 -23.41 -14.70
N PHE A 92 10.72 -23.80 -13.75
CA PHE A 92 11.13 -24.62 -12.62
C PHE A 92 10.88 -26.09 -12.93
N SER A 93 11.93 -26.90 -12.92
CA SER A 93 11.80 -28.36 -13.06
C SER A 93 11.63 -29.08 -11.71
N HIS A 94 12.06 -28.44 -10.62
CA HIS A 94 12.00 -28.94 -9.26
C HIS A 94 11.30 -27.93 -8.34
N PRO A 95 10.71 -28.35 -7.22
CA PRO A 95 10.17 -27.44 -6.21
C PRO A 95 11.24 -26.44 -5.78
N THR A 96 10.99 -25.16 -6.04
CA THR A 96 11.94 -24.06 -5.84
C THR A 96 11.23 -22.91 -5.14
N LEU A 97 11.89 -22.31 -4.15
CA LEU A 97 11.38 -21.13 -3.43
C LEU A 97 12.35 -19.97 -3.62
N TYR A 98 11.86 -18.85 -4.14
CA TYR A 98 12.56 -17.58 -4.17
C TYR A 98 11.99 -16.68 -3.08
N VAL A 99 12.87 -16.09 -2.29
CA VAL A 99 12.50 -15.12 -1.26
C VAL A 99 12.98 -13.75 -1.73
N PHE A 100 12.07 -12.78 -1.83
CA PHE A 100 12.39 -11.43 -2.28
C PHE A 100 12.49 -10.50 -1.07
N PRO A 101 13.68 -9.93 -0.78
CA PRO A 101 13.83 -9.00 0.32
C PRO A 101 13.07 -7.70 0.01
N GLY A 102 11.93 -7.49 0.69
CA GLY A 102 11.03 -6.35 0.48
C GLY A 102 11.14 -5.25 1.55
N GLY A 103 12.17 -5.28 2.40
CA GLY A 103 12.30 -4.38 3.56
C GLY A 103 11.34 -4.76 4.68
N GLN A 104 10.31 -3.94 4.92
CA GLN A 104 9.28 -4.16 5.95
C GLN A 104 8.16 -5.13 5.52
N GLY A 105 8.26 -5.67 4.30
CA GLY A 105 7.25 -6.54 3.71
C GLY A 105 7.82 -7.85 3.20
N ASP A 106 6.94 -8.84 3.08
CA ASP A 106 7.27 -10.19 2.66
C ASP A 106 6.80 -10.43 1.23
N ALA A 107 7.61 -11.10 0.43
CA ALA A 107 7.21 -11.66 -0.85
C ALA A 107 8.06 -12.89 -1.16
N ALA A 108 7.43 -13.94 -1.67
CA ALA A 108 8.12 -15.14 -2.12
C ALA A 108 7.45 -15.72 -3.36
N LEU A 109 8.21 -16.42 -4.19
CA LEU A 109 7.70 -17.18 -5.32
C LEU A 109 8.02 -18.64 -5.10
N PHE A 110 6.98 -19.46 -5.03
CA PHE A 110 7.09 -20.91 -5.09
C PHE A 110 6.87 -21.36 -6.54
N GLY A 111 7.79 -22.16 -7.06
CA GLY A 111 7.75 -22.66 -8.43
C GLY A 111 8.02 -24.16 -8.49
N ILE A 112 7.23 -24.87 -9.28
CA ILE A 112 7.43 -26.29 -9.63
C ILE A 112 7.04 -26.47 -11.10
N ASN A 113 7.28 -27.64 -11.67
CA ASN A 113 6.98 -27.92 -13.07
C ASN A 113 5.51 -27.63 -13.42
N GLY A 114 5.31 -26.61 -14.25
CA GLY A 114 4.00 -26.16 -14.73
C GLY A 114 3.21 -25.30 -13.74
N PHE A 115 3.75 -24.95 -12.57
CA PHE A 115 3.03 -24.18 -11.56
C PHE A 115 3.90 -23.14 -10.84
N ASN A 116 3.49 -21.88 -10.92
CA ASN A 116 4.12 -20.73 -10.26
C ASN A 116 3.13 -20.04 -9.32
N MET A 117 3.51 -19.86 -8.07
CA MET A 117 2.70 -19.20 -7.05
C MET A 117 3.47 -18.06 -6.39
N LEU A 118 3.00 -16.83 -6.58
CA LEU A 118 3.48 -15.67 -5.83
C LEU A 118 2.75 -15.60 -4.50
N VAL A 119 3.49 -15.44 -3.41
CA VAL A 119 2.98 -15.28 -2.05
C VAL A 119 3.39 -13.89 -1.57
N ASP A 120 2.39 -13.06 -1.27
CA ASP A 120 2.51 -11.65 -0.91
C ASP A 120 3.26 -10.80 -1.96
N GLY A 121 3.39 -9.48 -1.73
CA GLY A 121 4.03 -8.58 -2.70
C GLY A 121 4.95 -7.52 -2.13
N GLY A 122 5.27 -7.60 -0.84
CA GLY A 122 6.17 -6.66 -0.19
C GLY A 122 5.60 -5.25 0.02
N PHE A 123 6.38 -4.44 0.73
CA PHE A 123 5.98 -3.12 1.24
C PHE A 123 6.06 -1.99 0.20
N SER A 124 6.95 -2.12 -0.79
CA SER A 124 7.27 -1.04 -1.72
C SER A 124 6.32 -0.99 -2.93
N ARG A 125 6.06 0.21 -3.44
CA ARG A 125 5.38 0.41 -4.74
C ARG A 125 6.19 -0.19 -5.90
N LYS A 126 7.52 -0.14 -5.82
CA LYS A 126 8.39 -0.96 -6.67
C LYS A 126 8.39 -2.38 -6.10
N ALA A 127 7.53 -3.23 -6.64
CA ALA A 127 7.40 -4.62 -6.22
C ALA A 127 8.75 -5.34 -6.30
N CYS A 128 9.23 -5.85 -5.17
CA CYS A 128 10.56 -6.47 -5.06
C CYS A 128 10.72 -7.76 -5.89
N PHE A 129 9.60 -8.41 -6.21
CA PHE A 129 9.55 -9.62 -7.03
C PHE A 129 9.49 -9.32 -8.54
N TRP A 130 9.27 -8.07 -8.94
CA TRP A 130 8.95 -7.73 -10.33
C TRP A 130 10.08 -8.03 -11.30
N ASP A 131 11.30 -7.59 -10.97
CA ASP A 131 12.48 -7.74 -11.83
C ASP A 131 12.73 -9.22 -12.20
N PHE A 132 12.34 -10.15 -11.33
CA PHE A 132 12.39 -11.59 -11.59
C PHE A 132 11.14 -12.10 -12.31
N THR A 133 9.95 -11.82 -11.76
CA THR A 133 8.68 -12.42 -12.23
C THR A 133 8.23 -11.92 -13.59
N ARG A 134 8.68 -10.74 -14.05
CA ARG A 134 8.41 -10.21 -15.40
C ARG A 134 8.93 -11.12 -16.52
N HIS A 135 9.83 -12.04 -16.20
CA HIS A 135 10.38 -13.04 -17.14
C HIS A 135 9.61 -14.36 -17.14
N LEU A 136 8.62 -14.53 -16.25
CA LEU A 136 7.72 -15.68 -16.26
C LEU A 136 6.60 -15.44 -17.28
N ASP A 137 6.16 -16.52 -17.92
CA ASP A 137 4.97 -16.49 -18.78
C ASP A 137 3.69 -16.34 -17.96
N ARG A 138 3.64 -16.94 -16.76
CA ARG A 138 2.48 -16.86 -15.88
C ARG A 138 2.82 -17.05 -14.41
N LEU A 139 1.95 -16.46 -13.58
CA LEU A 139 1.70 -16.81 -12.19
C LEU A 139 0.37 -17.56 -12.17
N ASP A 140 0.42 -18.87 -11.93
CA ASP A 140 -0.78 -19.70 -11.82
C ASP A 140 -1.66 -19.26 -10.64
N ALA A 141 -1.01 -18.86 -9.54
CA ALA A 141 -1.68 -18.33 -8.37
C ALA A 141 -0.92 -17.13 -7.78
N VAL A 142 -1.67 -16.20 -7.22
CA VAL A 142 -1.17 -15.16 -6.31
C VAL A 142 -1.92 -15.31 -5.00
N LEU A 143 -1.20 -15.40 -3.88
CA LEU A 143 -1.78 -15.47 -2.53
C LEU A 143 -1.37 -14.24 -1.73
N MET A 144 -2.35 -13.44 -1.33
CA MET A 144 -2.18 -12.38 -0.34
C MET A 144 -2.57 -12.94 1.03
N THR A 145 -1.60 -13.10 1.92
CA THR A 145 -1.79 -13.80 3.21
C THR A 145 -2.62 -12.97 4.19
N ARG A 146 -2.43 -11.66 4.19
CA ARG A 146 -3.09 -10.66 5.05
C ARG A 146 -3.25 -9.35 4.29
N VAL A 147 -4.13 -8.46 4.73
CA VAL A 147 -4.21 -7.11 4.17
C VAL A 147 -3.45 -6.17 5.11
N ASN A 148 -2.23 -5.76 4.75
CA ASN A 148 -1.47 -4.78 5.51
C ASN A 148 -0.45 -4.04 4.63
N ASN A 149 0.23 -3.05 5.21
CA ASN A 149 1.23 -2.26 4.49
C ASN A 149 2.43 -3.10 4.00
N GLY A 150 2.65 -4.29 4.57
CA GLY A 150 3.76 -5.18 4.21
C GLY A 150 3.56 -5.95 2.91
N ASN A 151 2.36 -5.95 2.30
CA ASN A 151 2.13 -6.62 1.01
C ASN A 151 1.23 -5.86 0.02
N ILE A 152 0.37 -4.96 0.51
CA ILE A 152 -0.67 -4.34 -0.32
C ILE A 152 -0.08 -3.44 -1.41
N GLN A 153 1.01 -2.73 -1.13
CA GLN A 153 1.56 -1.75 -2.06
C GLN A 153 2.16 -2.42 -3.30
N GLY A 154 2.96 -3.47 -3.13
CA GLY A 154 3.54 -4.18 -4.27
C GLY A 154 2.50 -4.93 -5.11
N LEU A 155 1.51 -5.56 -4.47
CA LEU A 155 0.41 -6.22 -5.18
C LEU A 155 -0.52 -5.22 -5.88
N ALA A 156 -0.86 -4.10 -5.24
CA ALA A 156 -1.64 -3.04 -5.87
C ALA A 156 -0.90 -2.47 -7.08
N SER A 157 0.41 -2.24 -6.97
CA SER A 157 1.22 -1.74 -8.09
C SER A 157 1.24 -2.70 -9.27
N LEU A 158 1.39 -4.01 -9.01
CA LEU A 158 1.28 -5.06 -10.02
C LEU A 158 -0.09 -5.03 -10.72
N LEU A 159 -1.18 -4.99 -9.96
CA LEU A 159 -2.55 -5.00 -10.51
C LEU A 159 -2.84 -3.71 -11.30
N HIS A 160 -2.41 -2.55 -10.81
CA HIS A 160 -2.53 -1.28 -11.53
C HIS A 160 -1.74 -1.31 -12.84
N ARG A 161 -0.49 -1.77 -12.82
CA ARG A 161 0.33 -1.89 -14.04
C ARG A 161 -0.35 -2.77 -15.10
N LYS A 162 -0.97 -3.88 -14.67
CA LYS A 162 -1.74 -4.78 -15.54
C LYS A 162 -3.04 -4.19 -16.07
N LYS A 163 -3.66 -3.28 -15.34
CA LYS A 163 -4.83 -2.52 -15.81
C LYS A 163 -4.43 -1.50 -16.89
N MET A 164 -3.23 -0.94 -16.80
CA MET A 164 -2.73 0.05 -17.75
C MET A 164 -2.30 -0.59 -19.07
N GLU A 165 -1.68 -1.76 -19.03
CA GLU A 165 -1.17 -2.44 -20.22
C GLU A 165 -1.14 -3.97 -20.03
N HIS A 166 -1.25 -4.70 -21.14
CA HIS A 166 -1.06 -6.14 -21.17
C HIS A 166 0.42 -6.52 -20.98
N VAL A 167 0.84 -6.69 -19.73
CA VAL A 167 2.19 -7.13 -19.36
C VAL A 167 2.21 -8.54 -18.77
N TYR A 168 3.32 -9.25 -19.00
CA TYR A 168 3.63 -10.52 -18.33
C TYR A 168 4.11 -10.31 -16.89
N PRO A 169 3.99 -11.31 -16.00
CA PRO A 169 3.41 -12.65 -16.21
C PRO A 169 1.88 -12.63 -16.18
N GLN A 170 1.17 -13.48 -16.94
CA GLN A 170 -0.30 -13.59 -16.80
C GLN A 170 -0.67 -14.11 -15.41
N ILE A 171 -1.80 -13.67 -14.84
CA ILE A 171 -2.27 -14.15 -13.51
C ILE A 171 -3.47 -15.06 -13.71
N GLY A 172 -3.38 -16.31 -13.26
CA GLY A 172 -4.46 -17.28 -13.30
C GLY A 172 -5.49 -17.05 -12.20
N HIS A 173 -5.07 -17.21 -10.96
CA HIS A 173 -5.93 -17.07 -9.78
C HIS A 173 -5.35 -16.10 -8.75
N PHE A 174 -6.24 -15.41 -8.04
CA PHE A 174 -5.87 -14.53 -6.94
C PHE A 174 -6.63 -14.96 -5.68
N PHE A 175 -5.89 -15.34 -4.65
CA PHE A 175 -6.40 -15.74 -3.35
C PHE A 175 -6.07 -14.65 -2.33
N CYS A 176 -7.06 -14.21 -1.56
CA CYS A 176 -6.86 -13.23 -0.52
C CYS A 176 -7.70 -13.60 0.70
N ASN A 177 -7.09 -13.50 1.88
CA ASN A 177 -7.81 -13.67 3.14
C ASN A 177 -8.46 -12.34 3.55
N MET A 178 -9.51 -11.93 2.83
CA MET A 178 -10.34 -10.79 3.22
C MET A 178 -11.39 -11.27 4.20
N GLN A 179 -11.47 -10.66 5.38
CA GLN A 179 -12.66 -10.79 6.21
C GLN A 179 -13.80 -10.10 5.46
N VAL A 180 -14.78 -10.88 5.02
CA VAL A 180 -16.02 -10.33 4.52
C VAL A 180 -16.75 -9.79 5.73
N SER A 181 -16.75 -8.47 5.90
CA SER A 181 -17.67 -7.83 6.83
C SER A 181 -19.07 -8.15 6.34
N GLU A 182 -19.81 -8.98 7.07
CA GLU A 182 -21.26 -9.08 6.88
C GLU A 182 -21.84 -7.70 7.25
N PHE A 183 -22.33 -6.98 6.24
CA PHE A 183 -23.00 -5.69 6.40
C PHE A 183 -24.42 -5.88 6.97
#